data_AF-A0A8T4MWR6-F1
#
_entry.id   AF-A0A8T4MWR6-F1
#
_cell.length_a   1.000
_cell.length_b   1.000
_cell.length_c   1.000
_cell.angle_alpha   90.00
_cell.angle_beta   90.00
_cell.angle_gamma   90.00
#
_symmetry.space_group_name_H-M   'P 1'
#
loop_
_entity.id
_entity.type
_entity.pdbx_description
1 polymer ?
#
loop_
_entity_poly.entity_id
_entity_poly.type
_entity_poly.pdbx_seq_one_letter_code
_entity_poly.pdbx_strand_id
1 'polypeptide(L)'
;MYTKEKRIKLEKGQQHKLIQDLCYKYGSLKNVAEKWNISYSMIKKYNQEIFLLPENIFDKIIYELEINKGKLFFSYLDYNWGMKIGGKNGMAAISKKYPSKINEWRREALLKSHNNRLKYMKLPDLNEKLAEFIGVYLGDGSLTPYCLKIVGDKRYDVSYFNYLNSLIFELFGLNGKTYLDKKSNTMCLVFFSKNLCDYLTKEFNLKPGDKIRNNSLIPSFILKDKDFSLACLR
;
A
#
# COMPACT_ATOMS: atom_id res chain seq x y z
N MET A 1 4.20 17.15 -6.44
CA MET A 1 3.28 16.25 -5.70
C MET A 1 1.87 16.80 -5.87
N TYR A 2 0.92 16.03 -6.42
CA TYR A 2 -0.48 16.45 -6.43
C TYR A 2 -1.02 16.44 -5.01
N THR A 3 -1.48 17.59 -4.52
CA THR A 3 -2.14 17.71 -3.22
C THR A 3 -3.40 16.84 -3.23
N LYS A 4 -3.57 16.01 -2.19
CA LYS A 4 -4.74 15.16 -1.99
C LYS A 4 -5.90 16.01 -1.47
N GLU A 5 -6.45 16.85 -2.33
CA GLU A 5 -7.52 17.78 -1.98
C GLU A 5 -8.82 17.05 -1.69
N LYS A 6 -9.48 17.41 -0.59
CA LYS A 6 -10.77 16.83 -0.22
C LYS A 6 -11.86 17.22 -1.21
N ARG A 7 -12.93 16.44 -1.23
CA ARG A 7 -14.15 16.72 -2.01
C ARG A 7 -15.23 17.27 -1.08
N ILE A 8 -15.98 18.24 -1.54
CA ILE A 8 -17.07 18.86 -0.78
C ILE A 8 -18.39 18.24 -1.23
N LYS A 9 -19.14 17.69 -0.26
CA LYS A 9 -20.50 17.20 -0.48
C LYS A 9 -21.48 18.17 0.19
N LEU A 10 -22.19 18.91 -0.64
CA LEU A 10 -23.28 19.82 -0.28
C LEU A 10 -24.63 19.08 -0.29
N GLU A 11 -25.68 19.74 0.18
CA GLU A 11 -27.05 19.27 -0.03
C GLU A 11 -27.40 19.29 -1.54
N LYS A 12 -28.31 18.39 -1.94
CA LYS A 12 -28.71 18.25 -3.34
C LYS A 12 -29.30 19.57 -3.87
N GLY A 13 -28.82 20.04 -5.01
CA GLY A 13 -29.23 21.31 -5.63
C GLY A 13 -28.44 22.54 -5.15
N GLN A 14 -27.77 22.46 -3.99
CA GLN A 14 -27.03 23.60 -3.44
C GLN A 14 -25.75 23.89 -4.24
N GLN A 15 -25.08 22.85 -4.74
CA GLN A 15 -23.90 23.02 -5.60
C GLN A 15 -24.30 23.66 -6.94
N HIS A 16 -25.40 23.20 -7.54
CA HIS A 16 -25.96 23.81 -8.74
C HIS A 16 -26.26 25.29 -8.52
N LYS A 17 -26.96 25.62 -7.43
CA LYS A 17 -27.33 27.00 -7.09
C LYS A 17 -26.10 27.90 -6.97
N LEU A 18 -25.07 27.48 -6.22
CA LEU A 18 -23.83 28.24 -6.08
C LEU A 18 -23.15 28.52 -7.43
N ILE A 19 -23.16 27.54 -8.34
CA ILE A 19 -22.56 27.72 -9.67
C ILE A 19 -23.43 28.62 -10.55
N GLN A 20 -24.75 28.57 -10.43
CA GLN A 20 -25.66 29.50 -11.11
C GLN A 20 -25.49 30.94 -10.61
N ASP A 21 -25.33 31.14 -9.29
CA ASP A 21 -25.05 32.45 -8.70
C ASP A 21 -23.74 33.05 -9.26
N LEU A 22 -22.72 32.22 -9.48
CA LEU A 22 -21.51 32.63 -10.20
C LEU A 22 -21.78 32.94 -11.68
N CYS A 23 -22.65 32.18 -12.34
CA CYS A 23 -23.03 32.47 -13.72
C CYS A 23 -23.77 33.80 -13.84
N TYR A 24 -24.62 34.15 -12.88
CA TYR A 24 -25.24 35.49 -12.81
C TYR A 24 -24.17 36.58 -12.63
N LYS A 25 -23.16 36.36 -11.78
CA LYS A 25 -22.04 37.29 -11.59
C LYS A 25 -21.15 37.45 -12.83
N TYR A 26 -20.87 36.36 -13.55
CA TYR A 26 -19.91 36.31 -14.66
C TYR A 26 -20.54 36.26 -16.06
N GLY A 27 -21.87 36.28 -16.15
CA GLY A 27 -22.67 36.20 -17.37
C GLY A 27 -22.90 34.78 -17.91
N SER A 28 -21.93 33.87 -17.81
CA SER A 28 -22.10 32.49 -18.31
C SER A 28 -21.18 31.46 -17.67
N LEU A 29 -21.53 30.17 -17.76
CA LEU A 29 -20.66 29.05 -17.37
C LEU A 29 -19.32 29.07 -18.12
N LYS A 30 -19.30 29.53 -19.38
CA LYS A 30 -18.08 29.63 -20.19
C LYS A 30 -17.12 30.67 -19.61
N ASN A 31 -17.65 31.82 -19.20
CA ASN A 31 -16.85 32.88 -18.58
C ASN A 31 -16.29 32.44 -17.22
N VAL A 32 -17.06 31.70 -16.42
CA VAL A 32 -16.58 31.10 -15.16
C VAL A 32 -15.42 30.13 -15.43
N ALA A 33 -15.57 29.27 -16.44
CA ALA A 33 -14.56 28.29 -16.84
C ALA A 33 -13.25 28.97 -17.31
N GLU A 34 -13.35 29.99 -18.16
CA GLU A 34 -12.22 30.80 -18.63
C GLU A 34 -11.53 31.52 -17.48
N LYS A 35 -12.29 32.22 -16.62
CA LYS A 35 -11.75 32.96 -15.47
C LYS A 35 -10.95 32.06 -14.52
N TRP A 36 -11.41 30.84 -14.27
CA TRP A 36 -10.77 29.92 -13.32
C TRP A 36 -9.74 28.99 -13.96
N ASN A 37 -9.52 29.10 -15.27
CA ASN A 37 -8.68 28.18 -16.03
C ASN A 37 -9.08 26.71 -15.80
N ILE A 38 -10.39 26.44 -15.82
CA ILE A 38 -10.97 25.09 -15.71
C ILE A 38 -11.68 24.80 -17.01
N SER A 39 -11.55 23.57 -17.54
CA SER A 39 -12.29 23.21 -18.75
C SER A 39 -13.80 23.40 -18.58
N TYR A 40 -14.45 23.96 -19.59
CA TYR A 40 -15.90 24.17 -19.61
C TYR A 40 -16.68 22.89 -19.28
N SER A 41 -16.25 21.75 -19.83
CA SER A 41 -16.86 20.44 -19.56
C SER A 41 -16.82 20.04 -18.08
N MET A 42 -15.76 20.42 -17.35
CA MET A 42 -15.66 20.13 -15.92
C MET A 42 -16.59 21.03 -15.09
N ILE A 43 -16.60 22.35 -15.38
CA ILE A 43 -17.54 23.29 -14.75
C ILE A 43 -18.99 22.86 -15.00
N LYS A 44 -19.31 22.43 -16.23
CA LYS A 44 -20.63 21.89 -16.57
C LYS A 44 -21.00 20.68 -15.71
N LYS A 45 -20.06 19.74 -15.49
CA LYS A 45 -20.28 18.57 -14.62
C LYS A 45 -20.45 18.94 -13.14
N TYR A 46 -19.76 19.97 -12.67
CA TYR A 46 -20.01 20.53 -11.33
C TYR A 46 -21.40 21.16 -11.28
N ASN A 47 -21.79 21.94 -12.28
CA ASN A 47 -23.12 22.56 -12.33
C ASN A 47 -24.23 21.49 -12.32
N GLN A 48 -24.04 20.39 -13.04
CA GLN A 48 -25.00 19.27 -13.09
C GLN A 48 -24.93 18.34 -11.85
N GLU A 49 -24.09 18.66 -10.87
CA GLU A 49 -23.85 17.84 -9.66
C GLU A 49 -23.40 16.39 -9.97
N ILE A 50 -22.86 16.16 -11.17
CA ILE A 50 -22.29 14.86 -11.55
C ILE A 50 -21.01 14.62 -10.76
N PHE A 51 -20.22 15.67 -10.54
CA PHE A 51 -19.00 15.64 -9.76
C PHE A 51 -19.09 16.56 -8.55
N LEU A 52 -18.47 16.13 -7.45
CA LEU A 52 -18.28 16.95 -6.27
C LEU A 52 -17.15 17.96 -6.49
N LEU A 53 -17.32 19.15 -5.93
CA LEU A 53 -16.31 20.19 -5.96
C LEU A 53 -15.05 19.76 -5.18
N PRO A 54 -13.84 19.96 -5.72
CA PRO A 54 -12.64 19.99 -4.89
C PRO A 54 -12.72 21.17 -3.91
N GLU A 55 -12.10 21.01 -2.74
CA GLU A 55 -12.09 22.00 -1.65
C GLU A 55 -11.63 23.39 -2.12
N ASN A 56 -10.56 23.46 -2.93
CA ASN A 56 -10.05 24.73 -3.45
C ASN A 56 -11.04 25.47 -4.37
N ILE A 57 -11.84 24.75 -5.16
CA ILE A 57 -12.86 25.35 -6.03
C ILE A 57 -14.04 25.80 -5.17
N PHE A 58 -14.44 24.99 -4.18
CA PHE A 58 -15.48 25.40 -3.25
C PHE A 58 -15.11 26.69 -2.51
N ASP A 59 -13.91 26.78 -1.95
CA ASP A 59 -13.46 27.99 -1.25
C ASP A 59 -13.40 29.21 -2.19
N LYS A 60 -13.00 29.03 -3.46
CA LYS A 60 -13.09 30.09 -4.48
C LYS A 60 -14.52 30.56 -4.75
N ILE A 61 -15.48 29.63 -4.85
CA ILE A 61 -16.90 29.97 -5.00
C ILE A 61 -17.37 30.84 -3.82
N ILE A 62 -17.07 30.41 -2.59
CA ILE A 62 -17.50 31.09 -1.38
C ILE A 62 -16.91 32.50 -1.29
N TYR A 63 -15.62 32.65 -1.59
CA TYR A 63 -14.95 33.94 -1.66
C TYR A 63 -15.58 34.86 -2.70
N GLU A 64 -15.81 34.35 -3.92
CA GLU A 64 -16.35 35.14 -5.03
C GLU A 64 -17.81 35.56 -4.83
N LEU A 65 -18.60 34.78 -4.10
CA LEU A 65 -20.00 35.12 -3.80
C LEU A 65 -20.18 35.82 -2.44
N GLU A 66 -19.09 36.06 -1.70
CA GLU A 66 -19.12 36.67 -0.37
C GLU A 66 -20.07 35.93 0.61
N ILE A 67 -20.18 34.61 0.45
CA ILE A 67 -21.06 33.78 1.28
C ILE A 67 -20.35 33.44 2.59
N ASN A 68 -21.06 33.53 3.71
CA ASN A 68 -20.55 32.98 4.96
C ASN A 68 -20.57 31.44 4.91
N LYS A 69 -19.39 30.81 4.83
CA LYS A 69 -19.19 29.34 4.80
C LYS A 69 -19.94 28.62 5.93
N GLY A 70 -20.07 29.24 7.11
CA GLY A 70 -20.78 28.68 8.27
C GLY A 70 -22.30 28.58 8.12
N LYS A 71 -22.89 29.23 7.12
CA LYS A 71 -24.32 29.12 6.80
C LYS A 71 -24.65 27.95 5.86
N LEU A 72 -23.63 27.25 5.35
CA LEU A 72 -23.81 26.13 4.42
C LEU A 72 -23.63 24.79 5.14
N PHE A 73 -24.55 23.86 4.92
CA PHE A 73 -24.41 22.48 5.36
C PHE A 73 -23.63 21.67 4.33
N PHE A 74 -22.41 21.25 4.69
CA PHE A 74 -21.58 20.41 3.82
C PHE A 74 -20.71 19.45 4.63
N SER A 75 -20.21 18.41 3.96
CA SER A 75 -19.27 17.44 4.53
C SER A 75 -18.05 17.26 3.63
N TYR A 76 -16.93 16.92 4.24
CA TYR A 76 -15.70 16.59 3.51
C TYR A 76 -15.65 15.10 3.20
N LEU A 77 -15.23 14.77 1.99
CA LEU A 77 -14.96 13.42 1.52
C LEU A 77 -13.52 13.30 1.01
N ASP A 78 -12.99 12.08 1.01
CA ASP A 78 -11.65 11.81 0.49
C ASP A 78 -11.52 12.25 -0.98
N TYR A 79 -10.31 12.68 -1.36
CA TYR A 79 -9.96 13.07 -2.74
C TYR A 79 -10.33 12.01 -3.79
N ASN A 80 -10.28 10.73 -3.40
CA ASN A 80 -10.56 9.57 -4.24
C ASN A 80 -11.95 8.95 -4.01
N TRP A 81 -12.87 9.66 -3.34
CA TRP A 81 -14.22 9.15 -3.04
C TRP A 81 -14.95 8.68 -4.30
N GLY A 82 -14.97 9.50 -5.36
CA GLY A 82 -15.63 9.13 -6.62
C GLY A 82 -15.03 7.90 -7.27
N MET A 83 -13.71 7.72 -7.17
CA MET A 83 -13.01 6.52 -7.66
C MET A 83 -13.37 5.28 -6.85
N LYS A 84 -13.46 5.40 -5.51
CA LYS A 84 -13.88 4.30 -4.61
C LYS A 84 -15.31 3.85 -4.94
N ILE A 85 -16.24 4.80 -5.05
CA ILE A 85 -17.65 4.51 -5.36
C ILE A 85 -17.80 3.98 -6.79
N GLY A 86 -17.16 4.61 -7.76
CA GLY A 86 -17.17 4.17 -9.15
C GLY A 86 -16.61 2.76 -9.32
N GLY A 87 -15.49 2.44 -8.66
CA GLY A 87 -14.93 1.08 -8.64
C GLY A 87 -15.88 0.05 -8.03
N LYS A 88 -16.53 0.39 -6.90
CA LYS A 88 -17.53 -0.49 -6.26
C LYS A 88 -18.72 -0.74 -7.18
N ASN A 89 -19.29 0.31 -7.77
CA ASN A 89 -20.44 0.21 -8.66
C ASN A 89 -20.10 -0.52 -9.96
N GLY A 90 -18.92 -0.24 -10.53
CA GLY A 90 -18.40 -0.95 -11.69
C GLY A 90 -18.24 -2.45 -11.43
N MET A 91 -17.63 -2.82 -10.31
CA MET A 91 -17.52 -4.23 -9.91
C MET A 91 -18.88 -4.87 -9.65
N ALA A 92 -19.83 -4.17 -9.03
CA ALA A 92 -21.18 -4.69 -8.85
C ALA A 92 -21.89 -4.94 -10.19
N ALA A 93 -21.77 -4.00 -11.13
CA ALA A 93 -22.33 -4.13 -12.48
C ALA A 93 -21.69 -5.29 -13.25
N ILE A 94 -20.36 -5.40 -13.22
CA ILE A 94 -19.63 -6.53 -13.82
C ILE A 94 -20.05 -7.85 -13.18
N SER A 95 -20.17 -7.88 -11.85
CA SER A 95 -20.53 -9.11 -11.13
C SER A 95 -21.93 -9.58 -11.47
N LYS A 96 -22.87 -8.64 -11.65
CA LYS A 96 -24.22 -8.93 -12.11
C LYS A 96 -24.24 -9.44 -13.55
N LYS A 97 -23.42 -8.85 -14.43
CA LYS A 97 -23.39 -9.20 -15.86
C LYS A 97 -22.64 -10.51 -16.15
N TYR A 98 -21.60 -10.82 -15.39
CA TYR A 98 -20.68 -11.94 -15.66
C TYR A 98 -20.23 -12.68 -14.38
N PRO A 99 -21.15 -13.27 -13.59
CA PRO A 99 -20.81 -13.84 -12.29
C PRO A 99 -19.75 -14.94 -12.35
N SER A 100 -19.79 -15.81 -13.38
CA SER A 100 -18.84 -16.92 -13.55
C SER A 100 -17.45 -16.50 -14.03
N LYS A 101 -17.33 -15.37 -14.75
CA LYS A 101 -16.06 -14.90 -15.34
C LYS A 101 -15.20 -14.08 -14.38
N ILE A 102 -15.74 -13.58 -13.27
CA ILE A 102 -14.98 -12.74 -12.31
C ILE A 102 -13.74 -13.48 -11.80
N ASN A 103 -13.88 -14.74 -11.43
CA ASN A 103 -12.79 -15.54 -10.87
C ASN A 103 -11.71 -15.84 -11.92
N GLU A 104 -12.11 -16.04 -13.17
CA GLU A 104 -11.21 -16.20 -14.31
C GLU A 104 -10.42 -14.91 -14.55
N TRP A 105 -11.08 -13.76 -14.68
CA TRP A 105 -10.40 -12.48 -14.89
C TRP A 105 -9.51 -12.07 -13.72
N ARG A 106 -9.91 -12.35 -12.47
CA ARG A 106 -9.06 -12.13 -11.30
C ARG A 106 -7.81 -13.01 -11.37
N ARG A 107 -7.94 -14.27 -11.74
CA ARG A 107 -6.81 -15.19 -11.91
C ARG A 107 -5.88 -14.71 -13.02
N GLU A 108 -6.41 -14.33 -14.18
CA GLU A 108 -5.62 -13.78 -15.28
C GLU A 108 -4.92 -12.48 -14.90
N ALA A 109 -5.60 -11.56 -14.20
CA ALA A 109 -5.01 -10.33 -13.71
C ALA A 109 -3.91 -10.61 -12.68
N LEU A 110 -4.08 -11.62 -11.82
CA LEU A 110 -3.05 -12.08 -10.91
C LEU A 110 -1.86 -12.67 -11.66
N LEU A 111 -2.08 -13.48 -12.70
CA LEU A 111 -0.99 -14.03 -13.52
C LEU A 111 -0.24 -12.94 -14.29
N LYS A 112 -0.97 -11.98 -14.88
CA LYS A 112 -0.40 -10.82 -15.57
C LYS A 112 0.35 -9.88 -14.62
N SER A 113 -0.14 -9.72 -13.39
CA SER A 113 0.55 -8.93 -12.36
C SER A 113 1.71 -9.69 -11.71
N HIS A 114 1.66 -11.03 -11.63
CA HIS A 114 2.76 -11.89 -11.19
C HIS A 114 3.90 -11.97 -12.19
N ASN A 115 3.65 -11.69 -13.47
CA ASN A 115 4.72 -11.50 -14.46
C ASN A 115 5.50 -10.18 -14.28
N ASN A 116 5.24 -9.38 -13.24
CA ASN A 116 6.18 -8.35 -12.77
C ASN A 116 7.35 -9.00 -12.02
N ARG A 117 8.34 -9.46 -12.80
CA ARG A 117 9.75 -9.71 -12.45
C ARG A 117 9.95 -10.14 -11.00
N LEU A 118 9.99 -11.45 -10.76
CA LEU A 118 10.58 -12.00 -9.54
C LEU A 118 11.88 -11.24 -9.27
N LYS A 119 12.03 -10.72 -8.05
CA LYS A 119 13.25 -10.00 -7.70
C LYS A 119 14.41 -10.96 -7.92
N TYR A 120 15.40 -10.51 -8.69
CA TYR A 120 16.67 -11.20 -8.78
C TYR A 120 17.20 -11.40 -7.36
N MET A 121 17.70 -12.60 -7.10
CA MET A 121 18.22 -12.99 -5.81
C MET A 121 19.53 -13.72 -6.06
N LYS A 122 20.58 -13.30 -5.36
CA LYS A 122 21.85 -14.04 -5.31
C LYS A 122 21.64 -15.32 -4.49
N LEU A 123 22.21 -16.42 -4.95
CA LEU A 123 22.29 -17.64 -4.14
C LEU A 123 23.49 -17.53 -3.20
N PRO A 124 23.32 -17.68 -1.89
CA PRO A 124 24.43 -17.59 -0.94
C PRO A 124 25.25 -18.89 -0.92
N ASP A 125 26.53 -18.76 -0.59
CA ASP A 125 27.38 -19.90 -0.21
C ASP A 125 27.06 -20.33 1.23
N LEU A 126 27.34 -21.59 1.56
CA LEU A 126 27.22 -22.10 2.93
C LEU A 126 28.37 -21.56 3.78
N ASN A 127 28.08 -20.60 4.67
CA ASN A 127 29.04 -19.95 5.54
C ASN A 127 28.40 -19.54 6.88
N GLU A 128 29.22 -19.01 7.80
CA GLU A 128 28.78 -18.55 9.13
C GLU A 128 27.67 -17.49 9.04
N LYS A 129 27.74 -16.57 8.07
CA LYS A 129 26.73 -15.51 7.85
C LYS A 129 25.35 -16.10 7.52
N LEU A 130 25.31 -17.14 6.69
CA LEU A 130 24.08 -17.85 6.37
C LEU A 130 23.55 -18.62 7.59
N ALA A 131 24.43 -19.24 8.37
CA ALA A 131 24.06 -19.93 9.60
C ALA A 131 23.47 -18.97 10.64
N GLU A 132 24.08 -17.80 10.84
CA GLU A 132 23.56 -16.71 11.68
C GLU A 132 22.17 -16.26 11.22
N PHE A 133 22.01 -15.99 9.92
CA PHE A 133 20.72 -15.64 9.36
C PHE A 133 19.63 -16.71 9.59
N ILE A 134 19.98 -18.00 9.48
CA ILE A 134 19.04 -19.10 9.79
C ILE A 134 18.70 -19.11 11.28
N GLY A 135 19.67 -18.87 12.17
CA GLY A 135 19.45 -18.70 13.60
C GLY A 135 18.45 -17.61 13.92
N VAL A 136 18.65 -16.42 13.34
CA VAL A 136 17.74 -15.28 13.45
C VAL A 136 16.33 -15.63 12.98
N TYR A 137 16.20 -16.37 11.88
CA TYR A 137 14.90 -16.83 11.41
C TYR A 137 14.24 -17.78 12.42
N LEU A 138 14.99 -18.75 12.94
CA LEU A 138 14.49 -19.75 13.87
C LEU A 138 14.07 -19.13 15.20
N GLY A 139 14.76 -18.09 15.67
CA GLY A 139 14.37 -17.29 16.84
C GLY A 139 13.15 -16.41 16.54
N ASP A 140 13.38 -15.28 15.88
CA ASP A 140 12.41 -14.18 15.75
C ASP A 140 11.77 -14.06 14.36
N GLY A 141 12.17 -14.94 13.44
CA GLY A 141 11.63 -14.99 12.08
C GLY A 141 10.26 -15.62 11.97
N SER A 142 9.50 -15.14 11.00
CA SER A 142 8.24 -15.71 10.50
C SER A 142 8.25 -15.71 8.98
N LEU A 143 7.87 -16.85 8.39
CA LEU A 143 7.83 -17.05 6.94
C LEU A 143 6.40 -17.18 6.44
N THR A 144 6.13 -16.51 5.32
CA THR A 144 4.94 -16.71 4.48
C THR A 144 5.41 -17.04 3.06
N PRO A 145 4.54 -17.49 2.13
CA PRO A 145 4.96 -17.79 0.76
C PRO A 145 5.60 -16.62 -0.02
N TYR A 146 5.46 -15.38 0.46
CA TYR A 146 5.91 -14.18 -0.25
C TYR A 146 6.78 -13.24 0.59
N CYS A 147 6.93 -13.55 1.88
CA CYS A 147 7.49 -12.61 2.83
C CYS A 147 8.17 -13.33 3.99
N LEU A 148 9.40 -12.91 4.26
CA LEU A 148 10.12 -13.15 5.50
C LEU A 148 9.99 -11.92 6.40
N LYS A 149 9.70 -12.13 7.68
CA LYS A 149 9.55 -11.09 8.68
C LYS A 149 10.37 -11.44 9.92
N ILE A 150 11.16 -10.50 10.42
CA ILE A 150 11.88 -10.59 11.69
C ILE A 150 11.31 -9.51 12.62
N VAL A 151 11.02 -9.85 13.87
CA VAL A 151 10.35 -8.97 14.84
C VAL A 151 11.28 -8.69 16.02
N GLY A 152 11.29 -7.46 16.52
CA GLY A 152 12.13 -7.04 17.65
C GLY A 152 11.58 -5.80 18.36
N ASP A 153 12.28 -5.32 19.38
CA ASP A 153 11.98 -4.11 20.15
C ASP A 153 12.78 -2.91 19.64
N LYS A 154 12.08 -1.86 19.20
CA LYS A 154 12.65 -0.64 18.63
C LYS A 154 13.53 0.16 19.58
N ARG A 155 13.52 -0.13 20.89
CA ARG A 155 14.38 0.55 21.86
C ARG A 155 15.80 0.00 21.83
N TYR A 156 15.96 -1.27 21.48
CA TYR A 156 17.23 -1.99 21.62
C TYR A 156 17.75 -2.51 20.27
N ASP A 157 16.86 -2.87 19.34
CA ASP A 157 17.23 -3.68 18.18
C ASP A 157 17.45 -2.88 16.89
N VAL A 158 17.40 -1.54 16.94
CA VAL A 158 17.53 -0.71 15.73
C VAL A 158 18.88 -0.91 15.03
N SER A 159 19.97 -0.92 15.81
CA SER A 159 21.32 -1.19 15.28
C SER A 159 21.43 -2.61 14.74
N TYR A 160 20.87 -3.58 15.45
CA TYR A 160 20.87 -4.98 15.04
C TYR A 160 20.08 -5.19 13.74
N PHE A 161 18.92 -4.55 13.57
CA PHE A 161 18.12 -4.63 12.35
C PHE A 161 18.82 -4.00 11.14
N ASN A 162 19.62 -2.95 11.35
CA ASN A 162 20.45 -2.37 10.29
C ASN A 162 21.56 -3.35 9.87
N TYR A 163 22.16 -4.04 10.84
CA TYR A 163 23.12 -5.10 10.58
C TYR A 163 22.47 -6.28 9.83
N LEU A 164 21.33 -6.80 10.29
CA LEU A 164 20.59 -7.88 9.64
C LEU A 164 20.19 -7.53 8.21
N ASN A 165 19.76 -6.29 7.96
CA ASN A 165 19.46 -5.84 6.61
C ASN A 165 20.70 -5.86 5.70
N SER A 166 21.87 -5.50 6.24
CA SER A 166 23.14 -5.56 5.52
C SER A 166 23.59 -7.00 5.26
N LEU A 167 23.47 -7.88 6.26
CA LEU A 167 23.75 -9.32 6.18
C LEU A 167 22.91 -9.98 5.08
N ILE A 168 21.60 -9.73 5.07
CA ILE A 168 20.69 -10.31 4.08
C ILE A 168 20.93 -9.72 2.68
N PHE A 169 21.31 -8.45 2.59
CA PHE A 169 21.72 -7.85 1.32
C PHE A 169 22.99 -8.51 0.77
N GLU A 170 23.97 -8.82 1.60
CA GLU A 170 25.20 -9.50 1.17
C GLU A 170 24.95 -10.95 0.70
N LEU A 171 24.13 -11.69 1.46
CA LEU A 171 23.79 -13.08 1.14
C LEU A 171 22.93 -13.20 -0.12
N PHE A 172 21.89 -12.35 -0.24
CA PHE A 172 20.83 -12.55 -1.24
C PHE A 172 20.68 -11.40 -2.24
N GLY A 173 21.37 -10.27 -2.06
CA GLY A 173 21.17 -9.06 -2.86
C GLY A 173 19.83 -8.36 -2.61
N LEU A 174 19.18 -8.63 -1.47
CA LEU A 174 17.84 -8.16 -1.16
C LEU A 174 17.85 -7.13 -0.04
N ASN A 175 17.20 -5.99 -0.26
CA ASN A 175 16.94 -4.99 0.77
C ASN A 175 15.56 -5.19 1.41
N GLY A 176 15.54 -5.18 2.74
CA GLY A 176 14.36 -5.24 3.57
C GLY A 176 13.72 -3.87 3.77
N LYS A 177 12.51 -3.87 4.33
CA LYS A 177 11.82 -2.68 4.78
C LYS A 177 11.57 -2.77 6.28
N THR A 178 11.95 -1.73 7.00
CA THR A 178 11.68 -1.61 8.43
C THR A 178 10.34 -0.92 8.65
N TYR A 179 9.48 -1.55 9.45
CA TYR A 179 8.19 -1.01 9.88
C TYR A 179 8.20 -0.82 11.38
N LEU A 180 7.76 0.34 11.85
CA LEU A 180 7.59 0.65 13.26
C LEU A 180 6.11 0.62 13.61
N ASP A 181 5.76 -0.07 14.68
CA ASP A 181 4.42 0.04 15.24
C ASP A 181 4.26 1.39 15.95
N LYS A 182 3.17 2.09 15.64
CA LYS A 182 2.85 3.38 16.25
C LYS A 182 2.33 3.24 17.67
N LYS A 183 1.80 2.08 18.04
CA LYS A 183 1.13 1.83 19.32
C LYS A 183 1.99 1.06 20.31
N SER A 184 3.09 0.46 19.87
CA SER A 184 3.95 -0.38 20.70
C SER A 184 5.42 -0.08 20.45
N ASN A 185 6.30 -0.73 21.21
CA ASN A 185 7.74 -0.69 20.96
C ASN A 185 8.19 -1.73 19.93
N THR A 186 7.28 -2.37 19.21
CA THR A 186 7.64 -3.36 18.20
C THR A 186 8.16 -2.72 16.91
N MET A 187 9.24 -3.29 16.37
CA MET A 187 9.69 -3.06 15.00
C MET A 187 9.74 -4.37 14.21
N CYS A 188 9.63 -4.27 12.90
CA CYS A 188 9.66 -5.43 12.02
C CYS A 188 10.53 -5.16 10.79
N LEU A 189 11.46 -6.06 10.49
CA LEU A 189 12.25 -6.06 9.27
C LEU A 189 11.61 -7.07 8.30
N VAL A 190 11.23 -6.61 7.13
CA VAL A 190 10.35 -7.34 6.22
C VAL A 190 10.96 -7.43 4.83
N PHE A 191 11.10 -8.64 4.32
CA PHE A 191 11.63 -8.92 2.98
C PHE A 191 10.53 -9.54 2.11
N PHE A 192 10.03 -8.76 1.16
CA PHE A 192 9.07 -9.24 0.15
C PHE A 192 9.83 -9.86 -1.03
N SER A 193 10.03 -11.18 -0.96
CA SER A 193 10.67 -11.98 -2.01
C SER A 193 10.16 -13.42 -1.96
N LYS A 194 9.43 -13.84 -3.01
CA LYS A 194 9.02 -15.24 -3.18
C LYS A 194 10.23 -16.15 -3.35
N ASN A 195 11.24 -15.73 -4.12
CA ASN A 195 12.45 -16.51 -4.37
C ASN A 195 13.20 -16.84 -3.07
N LEU A 196 13.28 -15.87 -2.14
CA LEU A 196 13.90 -16.10 -0.84
C LEU A 196 13.10 -17.13 -0.02
N CYS A 197 11.77 -16.96 0.04
CA CYS A 197 10.92 -17.86 0.80
C CYS A 197 10.97 -19.28 0.23
N ASP A 198 10.85 -19.43 -1.09
CA ASP A 198 10.93 -20.71 -1.78
C ASP A 198 12.30 -21.38 -1.57
N TYR A 199 13.40 -20.61 -1.61
CA TYR A 199 14.75 -21.10 -1.34
C TYR A 199 14.87 -21.65 0.10
N LEU A 200 14.47 -20.88 1.11
CA LEU A 200 14.53 -21.33 2.51
C LEU A 200 13.67 -22.57 2.76
N THR A 201 12.49 -22.63 2.13
CA THR A 201 11.63 -23.81 2.24
C THR A 201 12.21 -25.03 1.54
N LYS A 202 12.80 -24.88 0.35
CA LYS A 202 13.33 -26.01 -0.43
C LYS A 202 14.68 -26.52 0.09
N GLU A 203 15.61 -25.62 0.35
CA GLU A 203 16.98 -25.98 0.72
C GLU A 203 17.10 -26.36 2.21
N PHE A 204 16.34 -25.71 3.08
CA PHE A 204 16.48 -25.87 4.53
C PHE A 204 15.23 -26.42 5.21
N ASN A 205 14.19 -26.78 4.44
CA ASN A 205 12.91 -27.28 4.96
C ASN A 205 12.23 -26.30 5.96
N LEU A 206 12.49 -25.00 5.83
CA LEU A 206 11.88 -23.96 6.65
C LEU A 206 10.50 -23.61 6.10
N LYS A 207 9.46 -24.24 6.64
CA LYS A 207 8.08 -24.14 6.12
C LYS A 207 7.38 -22.85 6.56
N PRO A 208 6.57 -22.22 5.68
CA PRO A 208 5.71 -21.10 6.05
C PRO A 208 4.72 -21.45 7.17
N GLY A 209 4.41 -20.48 8.03
CA GLY A 209 3.42 -20.63 9.10
C GLY A 209 4.03 -20.82 10.49
N ASP A 210 3.31 -21.55 11.35
CA ASP A 210 3.67 -21.77 12.75
C ASP A 210 4.87 -22.75 12.84
N LYS A 211 6.01 -22.25 13.30
CA LYS A 211 7.28 -23.00 13.40
C LYS A 211 7.17 -24.23 14.30
N ILE A 212 6.38 -24.13 15.37
CA ILE A 212 6.17 -25.22 16.34
C ILE A 212 5.34 -26.32 15.69
N ARG A 213 4.22 -25.96 15.05
CA ARG A 213 3.38 -26.93 14.33
C ARG A 213 4.10 -27.59 13.16
N ASN A 214 5.00 -26.84 12.52
CA ASN A 214 5.80 -27.31 11.41
C ASN A 214 7.05 -28.11 11.82
N ASN A 215 7.35 -28.22 13.12
CA ASN A 215 8.59 -28.81 13.65
C ASN A 215 9.84 -28.30 12.91
N SER A 216 10.00 -26.98 12.84
CA SER A 216 11.18 -26.38 12.19
C SER A 216 12.44 -26.73 12.97
N LEU A 217 13.39 -27.40 12.32
CA LEU A 217 14.65 -27.84 12.91
C LEU A 217 15.82 -27.03 12.37
N ILE A 218 16.92 -27.00 13.12
CA ILE A 218 18.20 -26.47 12.63
C ILE A 218 18.71 -27.38 11.50
N PRO A 219 19.05 -26.83 10.32
CA PRO A 219 19.58 -27.60 9.20
C PRO A 219 20.83 -28.39 9.57
N SER A 220 20.96 -29.60 9.03
CA SER A 220 22.04 -30.53 9.39
C SER A 220 23.44 -30.02 9.05
N PHE A 221 23.60 -29.18 8.03
CA PHE A 221 24.89 -28.60 7.68
C PHE A 221 25.42 -27.66 8.78
N ILE A 222 24.52 -26.97 9.49
CA ILE A 222 24.88 -26.12 10.63
C ILE A 222 25.35 -27.01 11.79
N LEU A 223 24.62 -28.09 12.08
CA LEU A 223 24.94 -28.99 13.20
C LEU A 223 26.24 -29.78 13.03
N LYS A 224 26.71 -29.95 11.79
CA LYS A 224 27.94 -30.68 11.48
C LYS A 224 29.21 -29.86 11.71
N ASP A 225 29.09 -28.54 11.71
CA ASP A 225 30.21 -27.61 11.82
C ASP A 225 30.05 -26.78 13.10
N LYS A 226 31.10 -26.76 13.94
CA LYS A 226 31.07 -26.05 15.22
C LYS A 226 30.96 -24.55 15.03
N ASP A 227 31.63 -24.00 14.02
CA ASP A 227 31.65 -22.55 13.77
C ASP A 227 30.29 -22.10 13.23
N PHE A 228 29.65 -22.91 12.38
CA PHE A 228 28.28 -22.62 11.93
C PHE A 228 27.27 -22.74 13.06
N SER A 229 27.42 -23.75 13.93
CA SER A 229 26.58 -23.89 15.12
C SER A 229 26.70 -22.68 16.05
N LEU A 230 27.92 -22.17 16.27
CA LEU A 230 28.15 -20.97 17.07
C LEU A 230 27.54 -19.73 16.42
N ALA A 231 27.70 -19.56 15.10
CA ALA A 231 27.12 -18.45 14.36
C ALA A 231 25.58 -18.48 14.41
N CYS A 232 24.96 -19.66 14.30
CA CYS A 232 23.51 -19.83 14.38
C CYS A 232 22.90 -19.49 15.75
N LEU A 233 23.71 -19.44 16.82
CA LEU A 233 23.25 -19.12 18.18
C LEU A 233 23.41 -17.64 18.56
N ARG A 234 24.02 -16.84 17.69
CA ARG A 234 24.15 -15.38 17.87
C ARG A 234 22.82 -14.67 17.65
#